data_AF-A0A6P2WQX2-F1
#
_entry.id   AF-A0A6P2WQX2-F1
#
_cell.length_a   1.000
_cell.length_b   1.000
_cell.length_c   1.000
_cell.angle_alpha   90.00
_cell.angle_beta   90.00
_cell.angle_gamma   90.00
#
_symmetry.space_group_name_H-M   'P 1'
#
loop_
_entity.id
_entity.type
_entity.pdbx_description
1 polymer ?
#
loop_
_entity_poly.entity_id
_entity_poly.type
_entity_poly.pdbx_seq_one_letter_code
_entity_poly.pdbx_strand_id
1 'polypeptide(L)'
;MAAKLYRTNDVAASIRKAHEAFTHVTCCRSYASLRPPFFRSERLDVAPIYSYASWVPESAAQLERWRAGGGVLISRDSMPDAAGETDVMVLAECPFSMARITRAAGVTREHVVIPVPIWRIHDEAIDARTPPVETLREIWKVCRGKRMTDQDLADATGIPRSRLQYMRARLRPREEWEMRPRLAPDAAALLPAWNWLIGDGAGCTTERKAVRLAGHRAAVRELARRGHIALTKHQVYDATEPVWQRLEGKRFQALADLAAVRAVVESLPDHISS
;
A
#
# COMPACT_ATOMS: atom_id res chain seq x y z
N MET A 1 -18.46 -16.03 -17.93
CA MET A 1 -18.37 -14.85 -18.82
C MET A 1 -17.35 -13.89 -18.22
N ALA A 2 -16.57 -13.16 -19.01
CA ALA A 2 -15.66 -12.16 -18.45
C ALA A 2 -16.48 -10.96 -17.95
N ALA A 3 -16.19 -10.47 -16.74
CA ALA A 3 -16.86 -9.30 -16.19
C ALA A 3 -16.73 -8.10 -17.13
N LYS A 4 -17.81 -7.34 -17.32
CA LYS A 4 -17.75 -6.09 -18.10
C LYS A 4 -16.88 -5.07 -17.35
N LEU A 5 -16.26 -4.16 -18.07
CA LEU A 5 -15.45 -3.10 -17.49
C LEU A 5 -16.11 -1.75 -17.76
N TYR A 6 -16.20 -0.92 -16.73
CA TYR A 6 -16.66 0.46 -16.83
C TYR A 6 -15.64 1.40 -16.20
N ARG A 7 -15.65 2.66 -16.65
CA ARG A 7 -14.94 3.74 -15.95
C ARG A 7 -15.90 4.59 -15.12
N THR A 8 -15.36 5.36 -14.18
CA THR A 8 -16.15 6.35 -13.45
C THR A 8 -15.32 7.56 -13.04
N ASN A 9 -15.96 8.72 -12.90
CA ASN A 9 -15.40 9.89 -12.22
C ASN A 9 -15.95 10.06 -10.79
N ASP A 10 -16.96 9.27 -10.40
CA ASP A 10 -17.55 9.27 -9.06
C ASP A 10 -17.73 7.84 -8.54
N VAL A 11 -16.74 7.41 -7.77
CA VAL A 11 -16.70 6.10 -7.10
C VAL A 11 -17.90 5.91 -6.17
N ALA A 12 -18.32 6.95 -5.45
CA ALA A 12 -19.41 6.84 -4.49
C ALA A 12 -20.76 6.65 -5.19
N ALA A 13 -21.02 7.44 -6.25
CA ALA A 13 -22.21 7.26 -7.08
C ALA A 13 -22.24 5.89 -7.77
N SER A 14 -21.08 5.39 -8.20
CA SER A 14 -20.99 4.05 -8.80
C SER A 14 -21.29 2.94 -7.80
N ILE A 15 -20.86 3.07 -6.55
CA ILE A 15 -21.19 2.12 -5.48
C ILE A 15 -22.70 2.15 -5.19
N ARG A 16 -23.31 3.35 -5.08
CA ARG A 16 -24.76 3.49 -4.88
C ARG A 16 -25.56 2.82 -5.99
N LYS A 17 -25.25 3.16 -7.25
CA LYS A 17 -25.89 2.56 -8.43
C LYS A 17 -25.74 1.04 -8.46
N ALA A 18 -24.56 0.52 -8.15
CA ALA A 18 -24.33 -0.92 -8.09
C ALA A 18 -25.15 -1.57 -6.96
N HIS A 19 -25.21 -0.94 -5.78
CA HIS A 19 -25.94 -1.46 -4.63
C HIS A 19 -27.46 -1.46 -4.83
N GLU A 20 -27.99 -0.55 -5.65
CA GLU A 20 -29.42 -0.54 -6.02
C GLU A 20 -29.81 -1.76 -6.87
N ALA A 21 -28.88 -2.31 -7.66
CA ALA A 21 -29.15 -3.37 -8.63
C ALA A 21 -28.58 -4.75 -8.25
N PHE A 22 -27.59 -4.80 -7.35
CA PHE A 22 -26.85 -6.03 -7.03
C PHE A 22 -26.73 -6.25 -5.53
N THR A 23 -26.62 -7.53 -5.14
CA THR A 23 -26.66 -7.92 -3.72
C THR A 23 -25.30 -7.77 -3.08
N HIS A 24 -24.23 -8.18 -3.76
CA HIS A 24 -22.88 -8.19 -3.21
C HIS A 24 -22.00 -7.19 -3.98
N VAL A 25 -21.77 -6.02 -3.39
CA VAL A 25 -20.90 -4.97 -3.96
C VAL A 25 -19.63 -4.86 -3.14
N THR A 26 -18.47 -4.91 -3.79
CA THR A 26 -17.17 -4.72 -3.13
C THR A 26 -16.51 -3.43 -3.59
N CYS A 27 -16.17 -2.56 -2.64
CA CYS A 27 -15.23 -1.47 -2.85
C CYS A 27 -13.82 -1.90 -2.46
N CYS A 28 -12.94 -2.10 -3.45
CA CYS A 28 -11.53 -2.39 -3.20
C CYS A 28 -10.78 -1.09 -2.89
N ARG A 29 -10.67 -0.79 -1.60
CA ARG A 29 -9.99 0.39 -1.04
C ARG A 29 -8.50 0.12 -0.82
N SER A 30 -7.81 -0.25 -1.89
CA SER A 30 -6.35 -0.29 -1.90
C SER A 30 -5.79 0.86 -2.71
N TYR A 31 -5.06 1.71 -1.99
CA TYR A 31 -4.37 2.85 -2.57
C TYR A 31 -2.99 2.46 -3.06
N ALA A 32 -2.75 2.72 -4.32
CA ALA A 32 -1.47 2.51 -4.98
C ALA A 32 -0.76 3.82 -5.28
N SER A 33 -1.42 4.97 -5.34
CA SER A 33 -0.77 6.25 -5.59
C SER A 33 0.03 6.73 -4.38
N LEU A 34 1.05 7.57 -4.63
CA LEU A 34 1.75 8.30 -3.57
C LEU A 34 0.87 9.36 -2.89
N ARG A 35 -0.14 9.84 -3.62
CA ARG A 35 -1.14 10.82 -3.17
C ARG A 35 -2.52 10.29 -3.54
N PRO A 36 -3.04 9.31 -2.79
CA PRO A 36 -4.29 8.67 -3.17
C PRO A 36 -5.50 9.59 -2.95
N PRO A 37 -6.55 9.46 -3.77
CA PRO A 37 -7.83 10.07 -3.46
C PRO A 37 -8.39 9.43 -2.18
N PHE A 38 -8.57 10.22 -1.12
CA PHE A 38 -9.14 9.69 0.12
C PHE A 38 -10.64 9.42 -0.06
N PHE A 39 -10.99 8.15 -0.27
CA PHE A 39 -12.36 7.66 -0.21
C PHE A 39 -12.89 7.68 1.23
N ARG A 40 -14.02 8.36 1.42
CA ARG A 40 -14.75 8.51 2.69
C ARG A 40 -16.02 7.66 2.63
N SER A 41 -16.01 6.52 3.30
CA SER A 41 -17.15 5.59 3.32
C SER A 41 -18.41 6.18 3.95
N GLU A 42 -18.26 7.19 4.81
CA GLU A 42 -19.35 7.90 5.47
C GLU A 42 -20.24 8.69 4.50
N ARG A 43 -19.78 8.90 3.25
CA ARG A 43 -20.51 9.63 2.19
C ARG A 43 -21.24 8.71 1.21
N LEU A 44 -21.27 7.40 1.48
CA LEU A 44 -21.93 6.47 0.58
C LEU A 44 -23.45 6.52 0.71
N ASP A 45 -23.98 6.86 1.89
CA ASP A 45 -25.42 6.88 2.19
C ASP A 45 -26.14 5.58 1.78
N VAL A 46 -25.47 4.43 1.98
CA VAL A 46 -26.01 3.08 1.76
C VAL A 46 -25.86 2.24 3.03
N ALA A 47 -26.72 1.24 3.19
CA ALA A 47 -26.62 0.25 4.25
C ALA A 47 -27.11 -1.12 3.73
N PRO A 48 -26.55 -2.23 4.23
CA PRO A 48 -25.46 -2.32 5.20
C PRO A 48 -24.06 -2.09 4.58
N ILE A 49 -23.14 -1.51 5.37
CA ILE A 49 -21.72 -1.37 5.03
C ILE A 49 -20.88 -2.25 5.96
N TYR A 50 -19.98 -3.04 5.38
CA TYR A 50 -19.02 -3.89 6.08
C TYR A 50 -17.60 -3.46 5.76
N SER A 51 -16.65 -3.82 6.63
CA SER A 51 -15.23 -3.53 6.48
C SER A 51 -14.41 -4.79 6.70
N TYR A 52 -13.52 -5.10 5.76
CA TYR A 52 -12.67 -6.29 5.80
C TYR A 52 -11.21 -5.94 5.54
N ALA A 53 -10.33 -6.63 6.25
CA ALA A 53 -8.90 -6.71 5.96
C ALA A 53 -8.35 -8.06 6.42
N SER A 54 -7.67 -8.78 5.53
CA SER A 54 -7.13 -10.12 5.83
C SER A 54 -6.18 -10.16 7.04
N TRP A 55 -5.51 -9.05 7.34
CA TRP A 55 -4.60 -8.92 8.49
C TRP A 55 -5.27 -8.43 9.79
N VAL A 56 -6.58 -8.22 9.80
CA VAL A 56 -7.37 -7.82 10.98
C VAL A 56 -8.34 -8.95 11.29
N PRO A 57 -7.97 -9.90 12.19
CA PRO A 57 -8.78 -11.09 12.47
C PRO A 57 -10.24 -10.77 12.83
N GLU A 58 -10.47 -9.69 13.58
CA GLU A 58 -11.79 -9.25 14.03
C GLU A 58 -12.71 -8.84 12.85
N SER A 59 -12.13 -8.50 11.70
CA SER A 59 -12.89 -8.13 10.51
C SER A 59 -13.44 -9.33 9.73
N ALA A 60 -13.00 -10.56 10.03
CA ALA A 60 -13.49 -11.77 9.38
C ALA A 60 -15.00 -11.98 9.62
N ALA A 61 -15.48 -11.69 10.83
CA ALA A 61 -16.91 -11.77 11.14
C ALA A 61 -17.76 -10.79 10.31
N GLN A 62 -17.17 -9.67 9.86
CA GLN A 62 -17.89 -8.75 8.96
C GLN A 62 -17.98 -9.31 7.55
N LEU A 63 -16.93 -9.96 7.06
CA LEU A 63 -16.91 -10.62 5.75
C LEU A 63 -17.98 -11.72 5.67
N GLU A 64 -18.10 -12.55 6.71
CA GLU A 64 -19.12 -13.60 6.75
C GLU A 64 -20.55 -13.04 6.76
N ARG A 65 -20.79 -11.97 7.52
CA ARG A 65 -22.10 -11.29 7.49
C ARG A 65 -22.43 -10.71 6.12
N TRP A 66 -21.45 -10.11 5.45
CA TRP A 66 -21.63 -9.61 4.09
C TRP A 66 -21.91 -10.73 3.09
N ARG A 67 -21.18 -11.85 3.17
CA ARG A 67 -21.43 -13.04 2.32
C ARG A 67 -22.85 -13.56 2.48
N ALA A 68 -23.34 -13.64 3.73
CA ALA A 68 -24.68 -14.14 4.03
C ALA A 68 -25.81 -13.15 3.65
N GLY A 69 -25.59 -11.85 3.85
CA GLY A 69 -26.66 -10.85 3.82
C GLY A 69 -26.61 -9.83 2.68
N GLY A 70 -25.53 -9.78 1.89
CA GLY A 70 -25.33 -8.74 0.87
C GLY A 70 -25.00 -7.37 1.47
N GLY A 71 -25.01 -6.34 0.62
CA GLY A 71 -24.63 -4.97 0.92
C GLY A 71 -23.27 -4.57 0.34
N VAL A 72 -22.67 -3.53 0.91
CA VAL A 72 -21.38 -3.00 0.46
C VAL A 72 -20.25 -3.45 1.38
N LEU A 73 -19.23 -4.09 0.81
CA LEU A 73 -18.00 -4.44 1.50
C LEU A 73 -16.86 -3.48 1.14
N ILE A 74 -16.33 -2.76 2.12
CA ILE A 74 -15.08 -2.00 1.98
C ILE A 74 -13.91 -2.95 2.28
N SER A 75 -13.31 -3.50 1.23
CA SER A 75 -12.09 -4.30 1.34
C SER A 75 -10.86 -3.39 1.40
N ARG A 76 -10.07 -3.50 2.47
CA ARG A 76 -8.82 -2.72 2.62
C ARG A 76 -7.61 -3.43 2.04
N ASP A 77 -7.78 -4.67 1.59
CA ASP A 77 -6.70 -5.48 1.04
C ASP A 77 -6.15 -4.91 -0.26
N SER A 78 -4.84 -5.10 -0.45
CA SER A 78 -4.14 -4.66 -1.67
C SER A 78 -4.51 -5.46 -2.91
N MET A 79 -5.06 -6.66 -2.72
CA MET A 79 -5.46 -7.56 -3.78
C MET A 79 -6.99 -7.58 -3.89
N PRO A 80 -7.53 -7.45 -5.11
CA PRO A 80 -8.99 -7.37 -5.31
C PRO A 80 -9.72 -8.67 -4.94
N ASP A 81 -9.05 -9.81 -5.02
CA ASP A 81 -9.61 -11.15 -4.77
C ASP A 81 -9.59 -11.60 -3.31
N ALA A 82 -9.08 -10.76 -2.39
CA ALA A 82 -8.95 -11.15 -0.98
C ALA A 82 -10.29 -11.44 -0.27
N ALA A 83 -11.37 -10.77 -0.69
CA ALA A 83 -12.71 -10.98 -0.12
C ALA A 83 -13.46 -12.17 -0.77
N GLY A 84 -12.98 -12.68 -1.90
CA GLY A 84 -13.66 -13.69 -2.72
C GLY A 84 -14.54 -13.07 -3.80
N GLU A 85 -15.51 -13.87 -4.27
CA GLU A 85 -16.44 -13.47 -5.34
C GLU A 85 -17.38 -12.33 -4.94
N THR A 86 -17.80 -11.54 -5.92
CA THR A 86 -18.72 -10.40 -5.76
C THR A 86 -19.54 -10.18 -7.03
N ASP A 87 -20.71 -9.54 -6.95
CA ASP A 87 -21.49 -9.22 -8.13
C ASP A 87 -20.82 -8.07 -8.89
N VAL A 88 -20.50 -7.00 -8.17
CA VAL A 88 -19.85 -5.79 -8.71
C VAL A 88 -18.66 -5.40 -7.87
N MET A 89 -17.53 -5.10 -8.54
CA MET A 89 -16.34 -4.56 -7.90
C MET A 89 -16.09 -3.13 -8.33
N VAL A 90 -16.07 -2.20 -7.37
CA VAL A 90 -15.66 -0.82 -7.59
C VAL A 90 -14.27 -0.61 -7.00
N LEU A 91 -13.32 -0.16 -7.81
CA LEU A 91 -12.00 0.20 -7.32
C LEU A 91 -12.02 1.62 -6.75
N ALA A 92 -11.42 1.83 -5.56
CA ALA A 92 -11.31 3.18 -4.99
C ALA A 92 -10.21 4.01 -5.69
N GLU A 93 -9.30 3.36 -6.40
CA GLU A 93 -8.22 3.99 -7.15
C GLU A 93 -7.94 3.20 -8.44
N CYS A 94 -7.54 3.92 -9.51
CA CYS A 94 -7.15 3.30 -10.76
C CYS A 94 -5.90 2.41 -10.56
N PRO A 95 -5.93 1.14 -11.00
CA PRO A 95 -4.76 0.27 -10.99
C PRO A 95 -3.56 0.82 -11.77
N PHE A 96 -2.38 0.29 -11.47
CA PHE A 96 -1.14 0.54 -12.21
C PHE A 96 -0.77 -0.59 -13.18
N SER A 97 -1.49 -1.71 -13.14
CA SER A 97 -1.20 -2.88 -13.97
C SER A 97 -2.45 -3.62 -14.42
N MET A 98 -2.37 -4.21 -15.61
CA MET A 98 -3.43 -5.04 -16.17
C MET A 98 -3.70 -6.27 -15.30
N ALA A 99 -2.67 -6.85 -14.68
CA ALA A 99 -2.83 -8.00 -13.79
C ALA A 99 -3.83 -7.74 -12.65
N ARG A 100 -3.89 -6.51 -12.12
CA ARG A 100 -4.87 -6.16 -11.07
C ARG A 100 -6.28 -6.04 -11.64
N ILE A 101 -6.45 -5.51 -12.85
CA ILE A 101 -7.74 -5.48 -13.55
C ILE A 101 -8.22 -6.90 -13.85
N THR A 102 -7.34 -7.76 -14.36
CA THR A 102 -7.64 -9.17 -14.65
C THR A 102 -8.04 -9.93 -13.39
N ARG A 103 -7.34 -9.75 -12.27
CA ARG A 103 -7.71 -10.39 -10.99
C ARG A 103 -9.06 -9.89 -10.47
N ALA A 104 -9.34 -8.58 -10.58
CA ALA A 104 -10.64 -8.03 -10.21
C ALA A 104 -11.76 -8.64 -11.07
N ALA A 105 -11.58 -8.69 -12.40
CA ALA A 105 -12.54 -9.28 -13.32
C ALA A 105 -12.73 -10.79 -13.09
N GLY A 106 -11.70 -11.50 -12.65
CA GLY A 106 -11.76 -12.94 -12.39
C GLY A 106 -12.61 -13.35 -11.18
N VAL A 107 -12.90 -12.43 -10.26
CA VAL A 107 -13.75 -12.68 -9.08
C VAL A 107 -15.06 -11.89 -9.10
N THR A 108 -15.33 -11.17 -10.19
CA THR A 108 -16.52 -10.33 -10.30
C THR A 108 -17.47 -10.92 -11.32
N ARG A 109 -18.75 -11.08 -10.98
CA ARG A 109 -19.72 -11.74 -11.84
C ARG A 109 -20.24 -10.84 -12.96
N GLU A 110 -20.55 -9.60 -12.63
CA GLU A 110 -21.24 -8.68 -13.53
C GLU A 110 -20.27 -7.71 -14.16
N HIS A 111 -19.69 -6.82 -13.35
CA HIS A 111 -18.78 -5.81 -13.86
C HIS A 111 -17.84 -5.19 -12.82
N VAL A 112 -16.69 -4.73 -13.32
CA VAL A 112 -15.70 -3.97 -12.56
C VAL A 112 -15.75 -2.50 -12.97
N VAL A 113 -15.79 -1.60 -11.99
CA VAL A 113 -15.76 -0.16 -12.19
C VAL A 113 -14.41 0.41 -11.77
N ILE A 114 -13.74 1.09 -12.69
CA ILE A 114 -12.39 1.64 -12.53
C ILE A 114 -12.48 3.18 -12.52
N PRO A 115 -12.00 3.87 -11.48
CA PRO A 115 -12.03 5.33 -11.49
C PRO A 115 -11.00 5.87 -12.47
N VAL A 116 -11.35 6.93 -13.20
CA VAL A 116 -10.40 7.65 -14.05
C VAL A 116 -9.46 8.46 -13.16
N PRO A 117 -8.14 8.24 -13.22
CA PRO A 117 -7.21 8.99 -12.39
C PRO A 117 -6.78 10.31 -13.05
N ILE A 118 -6.10 11.15 -12.28
CA ILE A 118 -5.23 12.17 -12.85
C ILE A 118 -3.93 11.47 -13.29
N TRP A 119 -3.78 11.17 -14.57
CA TRP A 119 -2.69 10.34 -15.10
C TRP A 119 -1.28 10.79 -14.69
N ARG A 120 -1.05 12.11 -14.60
CA ARG A 120 0.22 12.66 -14.13
C ARG A 120 0.63 12.13 -12.74
N ILE A 121 -0.33 11.87 -11.85
CA ILE A 121 -0.05 11.31 -10.52
C ILE A 121 0.43 9.86 -10.62
N HIS A 122 -0.12 9.09 -11.57
CA HIS A 122 0.35 7.73 -11.85
C HIS A 122 1.76 7.74 -12.44
N ASP A 123 2.04 8.64 -13.39
CA ASP A 123 3.38 8.82 -13.98
C ASP A 123 4.40 9.17 -12.88
N GLU A 124 4.09 10.14 -12.02
CA GLU A 124 4.93 10.52 -10.86
C GLU A 124 5.17 9.34 -9.90
N ALA A 125 4.15 8.51 -9.66
CA ALA A 125 4.27 7.33 -8.81
C ALA A 125 5.15 6.23 -9.44
N ILE A 126 5.08 6.04 -10.76
CA ILE A 126 6.00 5.16 -11.49
C ILE A 126 7.43 5.69 -11.41
N ASP A 127 7.66 6.98 -11.62
CA ASP A 127 9.01 7.56 -11.53
C ASP A 127 9.60 7.49 -10.14
N ALA A 128 8.78 7.60 -9.10
CA ALA A 128 9.25 7.44 -7.73
C ALA A 128 9.52 5.97 -7.36
N ARG A 129 8.69 5.03 -7.83
CA ARG A 129 8.80 3.61 -7.45
C ARG A 129 9.75 2.84 -8.33
N THR A 130 9.84 3.15 -9.61
CA THR A 130 10.73 2.54 -10.60
C THR A 130 11.46 3.64 -11.35
N PRO A 131 12.32 4.42 -10.67
CA PRO A 131 13.08 5.50 -11.30
C PRO A 131 14.01 4.97 -12.40
N PRO A 132 14.49 5.85 -13.30
CA PRO A 132 15.56 5.53 -14.23
C PRO A 132 16.77 4.89 -13.54
N VAL A 133 17.46 4.00 -14.23
CA VAL A 133 18.60 3.25 -13.67
C VAL A 133 19.75 4.20 -13.31
N GLU A 134 19.92 5.26 -14.08
CA GLU A 134 20.90 6.32 -13.88
C GLU A 134 20.69 6.97 -12.50
N THR A 135 19.44 7.30 -12.17
CA THR A 135 19.08 7.82 -10.84
C THR A 135 19.41 6.81 -9.73
N LEU A 136 19.13 5.52 -9.95
CA LEU A 136 19.46 4.48 -8.97
C LEU A 136 20.97 4.29 -8.81
N ARG A 137 21.75 4.44 -9.88
CA ARG A 137 23.21 4.37 -9.84
C ARG A 137 23.80 5.54 -9.06
N GLU A 138 23.27 6.75 -9.21
CA GLU A 138 23.71 7.90 -8.40
C GLU A 138 23.40 7.69 -6.90
N ILE A 139 22.21 7.21 -6.57
CA ILE A 139 21.88 6.85 -5.18
C ILE A 139 22.82 5.76 -4.67
N TRP A 140 23.08 4.74 -5.48
CA TRP A 140 23.95 3.61 -5.12
C TRP A 140 25.40 4.01 -4.85
N LYS A 141 25.98 4.91 -5.67
CA LYS A 141 27.34 5.43 -5.45
C LYS A 141 27.50 6.00 -4.03
N VAL A 142 26.46 6.67 -3.53
CA VAL A 142 26.45 7.28 -2.20
C VAL A 142 26.28 6.23 -1.11
N CYS A 143 25.37 5.29 -1.28
CA CYS A 143 24.92 4.41 -0.19
C CYS A 143 25.57 3.02 -0.14
N ARG A 144 26.25 2.56 -1.19
CA ARG A 144 26.83 1.20 -1.28
C ARG A 144 27.65 0.83 -0.03
N GLY A 145 27.31 -0.30 0.58
CA GLY A 145 27.96 -0.83 1.79
C GLY A 145 27.77 0.00 3.06
N LYS A 146 26.91 1.04 3.05
CA LYS A 146 26.71 1.93 4.20
C LYS A 146 25.43 1.62 4.96
N ARG A 147 25.43 2.05 6.22
CA ARG A 147 24.26 2.17 7.08
C ARG A 147 23.93 3.65 7.22
N MET A 148 22.77 4.07 6.73
CA MET A 148 22.38 5.49 6.66
C MET A 148 20.91 5.67 7.01
N THR A 149 20.53 6.80 7.61
CA THR A 149 19.11 7.16 7.69
C THR A 149 18.60 7.67 6.35
N ASP A 150 17.28 7.78 6.21
CA ASP A 150 16.67 8.42 5.02
C ASP A 150 17.02 9.90 4.92
N GLN A 151 17.35 10.55 6.04
CA GLN A 151 17.79 11.95 6.06
C GLN A 151 19.23 12.05 5.56
N ASP A 152 20.15 11.24 6.10
CA ASP A 152 21.57 11.27 5.67
C ASP A 152 21.70 11.00 4.17
N LEU A 153 20.91 10.07 3.64
CA LEU A 153 20.91 9.78 2.20
C LEU A 153 20.27 10.90 1.38
N ALA A 154 19.24 11.58 1.89
CA ALA A 154 18.65 12.74 1.24
C ALA A 154 19.67 13.88 1.15
N ASP A 155 20.36 14.17 2.24
CA ASP A 155 21.38 15.21 2.31
C ASP A 155 22.55 14.89 1.37
N ALA A 156 22.98 13.63 1.31
CA ALA A 156 24.10 13.21 0.48
C ALA A 156 23.76 13.10 -1.03
N THR A 157 22.48 12.94 -1.41
CA THR A 157 22.05 12.84 -2.81
C THR A 157 21.41 14.13 -3.34
N GLY A 158 21.03 15.05 -2.46
CA GLY A 158 20.20 16.21 -2.79
C GLY A 158 18.76 15.88 -3.17
N ILE A 159 18.35 14.60 -3.11
CA ILE A 159 17.00 14.17 -3.45
C ILE A 159 16.09 14.35 -2.22
N PRO A 160 14.93 15.03 -2.33
CA PRO A 160 14.02 15.18 -1.21
C PRO A 160 13.63 13.84 -0.58
N ARG A 161 13.70 13.77 0.76
CA ARG A 161 13.39 12.56 1.54
C ARG A 161 12.07 11.89 1.14
N SER A 162 11.05 12.70 0.89
CA SER A 162 9.71 12.26 0.48
C SER A 162 9.70 11.44 -0.81
N ARG A 163 10.64 11.70 -1.73
CA ARG A 163 10.80 10.98 -3.00
C ARG A 163 11.81 9.83 -2.84
N LEU A 164 12.92 10.11 -2.17
CA LEU A 164 14.03 9.17 -1.98
C LEU A 164 13.57 7.86 -1.34
N GLN A 165 12.71 7.92 -0.32
CA GLN A 165 12.22 6.72 0.40
C GLN A 165 11.57 5.67 -0.52
N TYR A 166 10.94 6.11 -1.62
CA TYR A 166 10.34 5.22 -2.60
C TYR A 166 11.36 4.69 -3.61
N MET A 167 12.25 5.56 -4.08
CA MET A 167 13.28 5.22 -5.06
C MET A 167 14.26 4.18 -4.51
N ARG A 168 14.78 4.42 -3.29
CA ARG A 168 15.76 3.55 -2.64
C ARG A 168 15.25 2.14 -2.40
N ALA A 169 13.93 1.95 -2.31
CA ALA A 169 13.35 0.62 -2.08
C ALA A 169 13.71 -0.38 -3.20
N ARG A 170 14.06 0.11 -4.40
CA ARG A 170 14.55 -0.73 -5.50
C ARG A 170 15.96 -1.28 -5.29
N LEU A 171 16.76 -0.61 -4.48
CA LEU A 171 18.08 -1.08 -4.04
C LEU A 171 17.98 -2.09 -2.88
N ARG A 172 16.76 -2.37 -2.39
CA ARG A 172 16.46 -3.37 -1.36
C ARG A 172 17.32 -3.26 -0.09
N PRO A 173 17.47 -2.06 0.52
CA PRO A 173 18.14 -1.97 1.81
C PRO A 173 17.38 -2.78 2.88
N ARG A 174 18.11 -3.28 3.86
CA ARG A 174 17.54 -3.84 5.08
C ARG A 174 17.25 -2.69 6.05
N GLU A 175 16.03 -2.65 6.59
CA GLU A 175 15.66 -1.63 7.58
C GLU A 175 16.04 -2.11 8.98
N GLU A 176 16.91 -1.37 9.65
CA GLU A 176 17.29 -1.56 11.04
C GLU A 176 16.70 -0.48 11.92
N TRP A 177 16.27 -0.86 13.11
CA TRP A 177 15.74 0.03 14.13
C TRP A 177 16.74 0.08 15.27
N GLU A 178 17.23 1.28 15.54
CA GLU A 178 18.00 1.61 16.73
C GLU A 178 17.04 2.21 17.75
N MET A 179 16.92 1.54 18.90
CA MET A 179 15.96 1.85 19.95
C MET A 179 16.73 2.16 21.23
N ARG A 180 16.79 3.43 21.62
CA ARG A 180 17.46 3.87 22.85
C ARG A 180 16.41 4.20 23.92
N PRO A 181 16.47 3.55 25.10
CA PRO A 181 15.52 3.84 26.18
C PRO A 181 15.66 5.27 26.69
N ARG A 182 14.54 5.85 27.14
CA ARG A 182 14.49 7.12 27.86
C ARG A 182 13.81 6.93 29.21
N LEU A 183 12.48 6.92 29.21
CA LEU A 183 11.66 6.76 30.41
C LEU A 183 10.74 5.56 30.24
N ALA A 184 10.67 4.70 31.26
CA ALA A 184 9.82 3.52 31.25
C ALA A 184 8.32 3.88 31.07
N PRO A 185 7.54 3.04 30.38
CA PRO A 185 6.10 3.23 30.28
C PRO A 185 5.38 2.69 31.52
N ASP A 186 4.33 3.38 31.94
CA ASP A 186 3.42 2.89 33.00
C ASP A 186 2.35 1.93 32.44
N ALA A 187 2.08 2.01 31.13
CA ALA A 187 1.04 1.22 30.49
C ALA A 187 1.46 -0.25 30.37
N ALA A 188 0.72 -1.15 31.04
CA ALA A 188 1.00 -2.59 31.06
C ALA A 188 1.13 -3.23 29.67
N ALA A 189 0.34 -2.76 28.68
CA ALA A 189 0.40 -3.23 27.30
C ALA A 189 1.74 -2.94 26.59
N LEU A 190 2.54 -1.99 27.09
CA LEU A 190 3.84 -1.60 26.51
C LEU A 190 5.03 -2.25 27.21
N LEU A 191 4.84 -2.73 28.44
CA LEU A 191 5.90 -3.35 29.25
C LEU A 191 6.58 -4.55 28.56
N PRO A 192 5.88 -5.47 27.86
CA PRO A 192 6.55 -6.56 27.17
C PRO A 192 7.56 -6.10 26.13
N ALA A 193 7.19 -5.11 25.30
CA ALA A 193 8.09 -4.55 24.29
C ALA A 193 9.21 -3.72 24.92
N TRP A 194 8.91 -2.99 26.00
CA TRP A 194 9.90 -2.27 26.80
C TRP A 194 10.95 -3.21 27.37
N ASN A 195 10.55 -4.25 28.11
CA ASN A 195 11.46 -5.22 28.71
C ASN A 195 12.30 -5.93 27.64
N TRP A 196 11.69 -6.29 26.52
CA TRP A 196 12.40 -6.88 25.38
C TRP A 196 13.47 -5.95 24.78
N LEU A 197 13.19 -4.65 24.65
CA LEU A 197 14.15 -3.72 24.06
C LEU A 197 15.27 -3.32 25.02
N ILE A 198 14.97 -3.19 26.32
CA ILE A 198 15.96 -2.71 27.28
C ILE A 198 17.00 -3.78 27.58
N GLY A 199 16.63 -5.06 27.63
CA GLY A 199 17.54 -6.14 28.05
C GLY A 199 18.31 -5.73 29.32
N ASP A 200 19.63 -5.61 29.19
CA ASP A 200 20.57 -5.19 30.24
C ASP A 200 20.68 -3.66 30.45
N GLY A 201 19.78 -2.87 29.86
CA GLY A 201 19.62 -1.42 30.08
C GLY A 201 20.13 -0.48 28.98
N ALA A 202 20.83 -0.98 27.96
CA ALA A 202 21.44 -0.13 26.91
C ALA A 202 20.53 0.17 25.69
N GLY A 203 19.35 -0.48 25.61
CA GLY A 203 18.56 -0.51 24.39
C GLY A 203 19.10 -1.52 23.38
N CYS A 204 18.57 -1.49 22.15
CA CYS A 204 18.99 -2.45 21.13
C CYS A 204 18.94 -1.87 19.71
N THR A 205 19.78 -2.43 18.84
CA THR A 205 19.70 -2.25 17.39
C THR A 205 19.37 -3.60 16.77
N THR A 206 18.31 -3.66 15.98
CA THR A 206 17.94 -4.90 15.28
C THR A 206 17.19 -4.64 13.99
N GLU A 207 17.11 -5.64 13.11
CA GLU A 207 16.31 -5.53 11.91
C GLU A 207 14.81 -5.37 12.24
N ARG A 208 14.11 -4.52 11.48
CA ARG A 208 12.65 -4.36 11.58
C ARG A 208 11.91 -5.70 11.48
N LYS A 209 12.46 -6.64 10.69
CA LYS A 209 11.90 -7.99 10.53
C LYS A 209 11.90 -8.74 11.87
N ALA A 210 13.00 -8.66 12.63
CA ALA A 210 13.10 -9.28 13.95
C ALA A 210 12.10 -8.67 14.94
N VAL A 211 12.00 -7.33 15.00
CA VAL A 211 11.00 -6.63 15.83
C VAL A 211 9.57 -7.10 15.52
N ARG A 212 9.27 -7.32 14.23
CA ARG A 212 7.97 -7.83 13.79
C ARG A 212 7.75 -9.29 14.23
N LEU A 213 8.75 -10.16 14.07
CA LEU A 213 8.65 -11.56 14.45
C LEU A 213 8.51 -11.75 15.96
N ALA A 214 9.10 -10.86 16.76
CA ALA A 214 8.91 -10.80 18.20
C ALA A 214 7.53 -10.24 18.63
N GLY A 215 6.65 -9.86 17.70
CA GLY A 215 5.34 -9.30 18.02
C GLY A 215 5.35 -7.86 18.54
N HIS A 216 6.52 -7.21 18.61
CA HIS A 216 6.66 -5.90 19.27
C HIS A 216 6.56 -4.69 18.35
N ARG A 217 6.39 -4.87 17.03
CA ARG A 217 6.40 -3.76 16.04
C ARG A 217 5.43 -2.63 16.36
N ALA A 218 4.20 -2.95 16.77
CA ALA A 218 3.19 -1.93 17.09
C ALA A 218 3.53 -1.21 18.41
N ALA A 219 3.87 -1.99 19.44
CA ALA A 219 4.24 -1.46 20.76
C ALA A 219 5.52 -0.58 20.71
N VAL A 220 6.55 -0.96 19.95
CA VAL A 220 7.76 -0.14 19.77
C VAL A 220 7.45 1.20 19.10
N ARG A 221 6.56 1.21 18.11
CA ARG A 221 6.11 2.47 17.49
C ARG A 221 5.35 3.35 18.48
N GLU A 222 4.54 2.74 19.33
CA GLU A 222 3.78 3.43 20.37
C GLU A 222 4.70 3.98 21.47
N LEU A 223 5.70 3.20 21.90
CA LEU A 223 6.76 3.64 22.82
C LEU A 223 7.49 4.87 22.28
N ALA A 224 7.88 4.84 21.00
CA ALA A 224 8.54 5.98 20.36
C ALA A 224 7.60 7.20 20.27
N ARG A 225 6.33 6.99 19.88
CA ARG A 225 5.32 8.04 19.78
C ARG A 225 5.09 8.75 21.12
N ARG A 226 5.13 7.99 22.23
CA ARG A 226 4.98 8.51 23.60
C ARG A 226 6.28 9.01 24.22
N GLY A 227 7.40 8.95 23.51
CA GLY A 227 8.69 9.46 23.99
C GLY A 227 9.42 8.55 24.98
N HIS A 228 8.95 7.31 25.19
CA HIS A 228 9.63 6.32 26.05
C HIS A 228 10.97 5.88 25.46
N ILE A 229 11.09 5.86 24.13
CA ILE A 229 12.33 5.54 23.43
C ILE A 229 12.66 6.60 22.37
N ALA A 230 13.94 6.80 22.09
CA ALA A 230 14.38 7.37 20.82
C ALA A 230 14.47 6.24 19.78
N LEU A 231 13.71 6.36 18.69
CA LEU A 231 13.70 5.38 17.59
C LEU A 231 14.31 5.99 16.33
N THR A 232 15.46 5.48 15.91
CA THR A 232 16.11 5.84 14.65
C THR A 232 16.00 4.69 13.66
N LYS A 233 15.58 4.99 12.43
CA LYS A 233 15.45 4.00 11.35
C LYS A 233 16.61 4.14 10.38
N HIS A 234 17.43 3.11 10.32
CA HIS A 234 18.55 3.01 9.41
C HIS A 234 18.21 2.10 8.23
N GLN A 235 18.80 2.41 7.10
CA GLN A 235 18.80 1.60 5.88
C GLN A 235 20.21 1.08 5.69
N VAL A 236 20.35 -0.23 5.78
CA VAL A 236 21.61 -0.94 5.57
C VAL A 236 21.64 -1.42 4.14
N TYR A 237 22.56 -0.87 3.36
CA TYR A 237 22.77 -1.21 1.96
C TYR A 237 23.88 -2.26 1.84
N ASP A 238 23.67 -3.24 0.96
CA ASP A 238 24.72 -4.19 0.60
C ASP A 238 25.90 -3.47 -0.08
N ALA A 239 27.08 -4.08 -0.10
CA ALA A 239 28.17 -3.64 -0.97
C ALA A 239 28.05 -4.24 -2.37
N THR A 240 27.30 -5.33 -2.51
CA THR A 240 27.06 -6.06 -3.75
C THR A 240 26.22 -5.25 -4.70
N GLU A 241 26.72 -5.09 -5.93
CA GLU A 241 26.07 -4.26 -6.93
C GLU A 241 24.70 -4.84 -7.36
N PRO A 242 23.65 -4.00 -7.50
CA PRO A 242 22.37 -4.42 -8.03
C PRO A 242 22.45 -4.89 -9.48
N VAL A 243 21.61 -5.85 -9.85
CA VAL A 243 21.43 -6.27 -11.25
C VAL A 243 20.69 -5.17 -12.02
N TRP A 244 21.43 -4.25 -12.63
CA TRP A 244 20.88 -3.05 -13.30
C TRP A 244 19.86 -3.37 -14.40
N GLN A 245 20.16 -4.33 -15.27
CA GLN A 245 19.26 -4.77 -16.34
C GLN A 245 17.90 -5.23 -15.80
N ARG A 246 17.87 -5.88 -14.63
CA ARG A 246 16.62 -6.28 -13.97
C ARG A 246 15.83 -5.09 -13.46
N LEU A 247 16.51 -4.05 -12.98
CA LEU A 247 15.85 -2.81 -12.51
C LEU A 247 15.31 -2.01 -13.71
N GLU A 248 16.05 -1.97 -14.80
CA GLU A 248 15.63 -1.38 -16.06
C GLU A 248 14.40 -2.08 -16.64
N GLY A 249 14.44 -3.41 -16.75
CA GLY A 249 13.30 -4.21 -17.21
C GLY A 249 12.05 -4.00 -16.35
N LYS A 250 12.20 -3.82 -15.03
CA LYS A 250 11.07 -3.47 -14.15
C LYS A 250 10.48 -2.10 -14.46
N ARG A 251 11.30 -1.11 -14.82
CA ARG A 251 10.81 0.22 -15.22
C ARG A 251 10.06 0.11 -16.55
N PHE A 252 10.64 -0.56 -17.54
CA PHE A 252 9.97 -0.78 -18.84
C PHE A 252 8.63 -1.50 -18.67
N GLN A 253 8.59 -2.57 -17.87
CA GLN A 253 7.33 -3.27 -17.58
C GLN A 253 6.32 -2.35 -16.91
N ALA A 254 6.74 -1.54 -15.92
CA ALA A 254 5.83 -0.65 -15.21
C ALA A 254 5.26 0.46 -16.11
N LEU A 255 6.05 0.98 -17.05
CA LEU A 255 5.61 1.96 -18.05
C LEU A 255 4.64 1.32 -19.06
N ALA A 256 4.97 0.11 -19.56
CA ALA A 256 4.11 -0.63 -20.47
C ALA A 256 2.76 -0.99 -19.82
N ASP A 257 2.80 -1.46 -18.57
CA ASP A 257 1.60 -1.76 -17.77
C ASP A 257 0.72 -0.51 -17.60
N LEU A 258 1.31 0.63 -17.25
CA LEU A 258 0.55 1.88 -17.08
C LEU A 258 -0.05 2.36 -18.40
N ALA A 259 0.69 2.26 -19.51
CA ALA A 259 0.19 2.61 -20.85
C ALA A 259 -0.98 1.71 -21.26
N ALA A 260 -0.90 0.40 -21.00
CA ALA A 260 -1.98 -0.54 -21.27
C ALA A 260 -3.22 -0.25 -20.41
N VAL A 261 -3.04 0.03 -19.12
CA VAL A 261 -4.15 0.43 -18.24
C VAL A 261 -4.79 1.73 -18.72
N ARG A 262 -3.99 2.73 -19.10
CA ARG A 262 -4.48 4.00 -19.64
C ARG A 262 -5.36 3.79 -20.87
N ALA A 263 -4.84 3.06 -21.86
CA ALA A 263 -5.57 2.76 -23.09
C ALA A 263 -6.92 2.07 -22.81
N VAL A 264 -6.93 1.07 -21.90
CA VAL A 264 -8.16 0.38 -21.51
C VAL A 264 -9.13 1.35 -20.84
N VAL A 265 -8.73 2.01 -19.76
CA VAL A 265 -9.61 2.88 -18.95
C VAL A 265 -10.19 4.02 -19.78
N GLU A 266 -9.42 4.60 -20.70
CA GLU A 266 -9.89 5.69 -21.57
C GLU A 266 -10.91 5.21 -22.60
N SER A 267 -10.88 3.94 -23.00
CA SER A 267 -11.86 3.33 -23.92
C SER A 267 -13.15 2.83 -23.24
N LEU A 268 -13.19 2.73 -21.91
CA LEU A 268 -14.33 2.15 -21.21
C LEU A 268 -15.56 3.07 -21.26
N PRO A 269 -16.78 2.51 -21.33
CA PRO A 269 -18.01 3.27 -21.12
C PRO A 269 -18.09 3.79 -19.68
N ASP A 270 -18.76 4.92 -19.50
CA ASP A 270 -18.99 5.51 -18.17
C ASP A 270 -20.10 4.77 -17.43
N HIS A 271 -19.79 4.27 -16.23
CA HIS A 271 -20.70 3.46 -15.43
C HIS A 271 -21.98 4.18 -15.02
N ILE A 272 -21.92 5.48 -14.74
CA ILE A 272 -23.07 6.24 -14.22
C ILE A 272 -24.08 6.47 -15.34
N SER A 273 -23.61 6.79 -16.54
CA SER A 273 -24.45 7.04 -17.72
C SER A 273 -24.91 5.80 -18.47
N SER A 274 -24.30 4.63 -18.23
CA SER A 274 -24.64 3.37 -18.91
C SER A 274 -25.82 2.61 -18.31
#